data_AF-A0A8B5WV57-F1
#
_entry.id   AF-A0A8B5WV57-F1
#
_cell.length_a   1.000
_cell.length_b   1.000
_cell.length_c   1.000
_cell.angle_alpha   90.00
_cell.angle_beta   90.00
_cell.angle_gamma   90.00
#
_symmetry.space_group_name_H-M   'P 1'
#
loop_
_entity.id
_entity.type
_entity.pdbx_description
1 polymer ?
#
loop_
_entity_poly.entity_id
_entity_poly.type
_entity_poly.pdbx_seq_one_letter_code
_entity_poly.pdbx_strand_id
1 'polypeptide(L)'
;MAKKKPSTDSERDGLVAEITESLGAVDLDGLRFIRDQLNVLRYNAEVEKLSENAREFASERAETAKNRVPFTVSVEQREGKFFTIVLDDTRVFFNLDEMRTITRICHAADDARDGADRLYRWFSRERKDLLIDADIASARSPYIANIYTVVRNTFVTK
;
A
#
# COMPACT_ATOMS: atom_id res chain seq x y z
N MET A 1 35.89 -14.86 -21.60
CA MET A 1 34.72 -14.17 -22.20
C MET A 1 33.83 -13.69 -21.06
N ALA A 2 33.77 -12.37 -20.81
CA ALA A 2 32.95 -11.80 -19.75
C ALA A 2 31.51 -11.62 -20.27
N LYS A 3 30.53 -12.28 -19.63
CA LYS A 3 29.10 -12.12 -19.97
C LYS A 3 28.67 -10.71 -19.60
N LYS A 4 28.21 -9.94 -20.59
CA LYS A 4 27.69 -8.57 -20.46
C LYS A 4 26.40 -8.63 -19.63
N LYS A 5 26.33 -7.88 -18.52
CA LYS A 5 25.13 -7.73 -17.68
C LYS A 5 23.97 -7.20 -18.56
N PRO A 6 22.75 -7.75 -18.46
CA PRO A 6 21.60 -7.23 -19.21
C PRO A 6 21.33 -5.78 -18.83
N SER A 7 20.93 -4.97 -19.81
CA SER A 7 20.49 -3.58 -19.60
C SER A 7 19.17 -3.55 -18.83
N THR A 8 18.95 -2.50 -18.03
CA THR A 8 17.72 -2.29 -17.22
C THR A 8 16.43 -2.40 -18.02
N ASP A 9 16.42 -1.98 -19.29
CA ASP A 9 15.27 -2.18 -20.19
C ASP A 9 15.02 -3.66 -20.51
N SER A 10 16.07 -4.46 -20.69
CA SER A 10 15.95 -5.90 -20.95
C SER A 10 15.43 -6.67 -19.73
N GLU A 11 15.71 -6.18 -18.53
CA GLU A 11 15.21 -6.76 -17.27
C GLU A 11 13.73 -6.40 -17.05
N ARG A 12 13.35 -5.16 -17.35
CA ARG A 12 11.95 -4.71 -17.33
C ARG A 12 11.10 -5.51 -18.30
N ASP A 13 11.55 -5.66 -19.54
CA ASP A 13 10.80 -6.39 -20.57
C ASP A 13 10.62 -7.86 -20.20
N GLY A 14 11.63 -8.48 -19.57
CA GLY A 14 11.54 -9.84 -19.04
C GLY A 14 10.48 -9.98 -17.94
N LEU A 15 10.48 -9.08 -16.96
CA LEU A 15 9.48 -9.08 -15.88
C LEU A 15 8.06 -8.84 -16.40
N VAL A 16 7.89 -7.96 -17.39
CA VAL A 16 6.59 -7.73 -18.02
C VAL A 16 6.07 -9.00 -18.69
N ALA A 17 6.95 -9.73 -19.39
CA ALA A 17 6.58 -10.99 -20.02
C ALA A 17 6.17 -12.06 -18.99
N GLU A 18 6.95 -12.24 -17.93
CA GLU A 18 6.70 -13.22 -16.86
C GLU A 18 5.39 -12.93 -16.10
N ILE A 19 5.14 -11.66 -15.77
CA ILE A 19 3.88 -11.23 -15.14
C ILE A 19 2.72 -11.51 -16.09
N THR A 20 2.85 -11.15 -17.38
CA THR A 20 1.77 -11.34 -18.36
C THR A 20 1.43 -12.81 -18.55
N GLU A 21 2.42 -13.69 -18.57
CA GLU A 21 2.22 -15.14 -18.63
C GLU A 21 1.50 -15.65 -17.37
N SER A 22 1.92 -15.19 -16.19
CA SER A 22 1.32 -15.58 -14.91
C SER A 22 -0.13 -15.13 -14.77
N LEU A 23 -0.50 -13.96 -15.33
CA LEU A 23 -1.87 -13.44 -15.28
C LEU A 23 -2.90 -14.38 -15.93
N GLY A 24 -2.51 -15.21 -16.90
CA GLY A 24 -3.41 -16.15 -17.57
C GLY A 24 -3.97 -17.24 -16.66
N ALA A 25 -3.32 -17.52 -15.53
CA ALA A 25 -3.74 -18.52 -14.55
C ALA A 25 -4.47 -17.93 -13.34
N VAL A 26 -4.64 -16.61 -13.29
CA VAL A 26 -5.26 -15.91 -12.15
C VAL A 26 -6.77 -15.78 -12.35
N ASP A 27 -7.54 -16.05 -11.31
CA ASP A 27 -8.98 -15.87 -11.31
C ASP A 27 -9.40 -14.39 -11.25
N LEU A 28 -10.70 -14.12 -11.37
CA LEU A 28 -11.22 -12.75 -11.41
C LEU A 28 -10.88 -11.95 -10.14
N ASP A 29 -10.91 -12.58 -8.97
CA ASP A 29 -10.65 -11.89 -7.71
C ASP A 29 -9.16 -11.63 -7.51
N GLY A 30 -8.28 -12.55 -7.91
CA GLY A 30 -6.85 -12.32 -7.99
C GLY A 30 -6.47 -11.24 -9.01
N LEU A 31 -7.14 -11.17 -10.17
CA LEU A 31 -6.91 -10.11 -11.16
C LEU A 31 -7.34 -8.73 -10.62
N ARG A 32 -8.45 -8.67 -9.88
CA ARG A 32 -8.86 -7.44 -9.18
C ARG A 32 -7.82 -7.01 -8.16
N PHE A 33 -7.31 -7.96 -7.37
CA PHE A 33 -6.24 -7.69 -6.42
C PHE A 33 -5.00 -7.11 -7.10
N ILE A 34 -4.51 -7.72 -8.18
CA ILE A 34 -3.33 -7.24 -8.92
C ILE A 34 -3.56 -5.84 -9.50
N ARG A 35 -4.74 -5.59 -10.08
CA ARG A 35 -5.12 -4.25 -10.55
C ARG A 35 -5.05 -3.22 -9.43
N ASP A 36 -5.52 -3.56 -8.24
CA ASP A 36 -5.53 -2.64 -7.10
C ASP A 36 -4.11 -2.35 -6.60
N GLN A 37 -3.23 -3.38 -6.57
CA GLN A 37 -1.80 -3.20 -6.30
C GLN A 37 -1.09 -2.33 -7.35
N LEU A 38 -1.42 -2.50 -8.64
CA LEU A 38 -0.88 -1.65 -9.71
C LEU A 38 -1.32 -0.19 -9.57
N ASN A 39 -2.58 0.05 -9.21
CA ASN A 39 -3.10 1.40 -8.98
C ASN A 39 -2.40 2.09 -7.80
N VAL A 40 -2.11 1.33 -6.73
CA VAL A 40 -1.31 1.80 -5.59
C VAL A 40 0.09 2.23 -6.04
N LEU A 41 0.80 1.39 -6.80
CA LEU A 41 2.14 1.69 -7.30
C LEU A 41 2.13 2.94 -8.19
N ARG A 42 1.13 3.07 -9.07
CA ARG A 42 0.97 4.24 -9.93
C ARG A 42 0.70 5.51 -9.14
N TYR A 43 -0.18 5.46 -8.15
CA TYR A 43 -0.49 6.61 -7.31
C TYR A 43 0.74 7.07 -6.53
N ASN A 44 1.52 6.14 -5.96
CA ASN A 44 2.78 6.47 -5.28
C ASN A 44 3.77 7.19 -6.23
N ALA A 45 3.91 6.69 -7.46
CA ALA A 45 4.76 7.31 -8.47
C ALA A 45 4.23 8.69 -8.95
N GLU A 46 2.91 8.88 -9.02
CA GLU A 46 2.29 10.17 -9.37
C GLU A 46 2.42 11.20 -8.24
N VAL A 47 2.25 10.79 -6.98
CA VAL A 47 2.50 11.62 -5.79
C VAL A 47 3.98 12.03 -5.71
N GLU A 48 4.90 11.13 -6.05
CA GLU A 48 6.34 11.43 -6.13
C GLU A 48 6.62 12.50 -7.20
N LYS A 49 6.04 12.39 -8.39
CA LYS A 49 6.15 13.40 -9.46
C LYS A 49 5.53 14.74 -9.07
N LEU A 50 4.40 14.74 -8.33
CA LEU A 50 3.78 15.98 -7.87
C LEU A 50 4.59 16.65 -6.74
N SER A 51 5.33 15.87 -5.95
CA SER A 51 6.24 16.37 -4.92
C SER A 51 7.51 17.05 -5.48
N GLU A 52 7.74 16.91 -6.79
CA GLU A 52 8.88 17.52 -7.49
C GLU A 52 8.78 19.06 -7.59
N ASN A 53 7.56 19.61 -7.49
CA ASN A 53 7.31 21.06 -7.47
C ASN A 53 7.45 21.71 -6.07
N ALA A 54 7.75 20.95 -5.03
CA ALA A 54 7.93 21.45 -3.66
C ALA A 54 9.42 21.45 -3.21
N ARG A 55 10.34 21.61 -4.17
CA ARG A 55 11.79 21.40 -4.00
C ARG A 55 12.59 22.52 -3.32
N GLU A 56 11.96 23.55 -2.74
CA GLU A 56 12.70 24.57 -1.97
C GLU A 56 12.96 24.21 -0.49
N PHE A 57 12.42 23.11 0.03
CA PHE A 57 12.61 22.73 1.45
C PHE A 57 13.16 21.30 1.69
N ALA A 58 13.73 20.63 0.69
CA ALA A 58 13.92 19.17 0.73
C ALA A 58 15.37 18.66 0.55
N SER A 59 16.39 19.37 1.05
CA SER A 59 17.75 18.81 1.07
C SER A 59 17.91 17.60 2.01
N GLU A 60 17.02 17.42 2.99
CA GLU A 60 17.05 16.27 3.91
C GLU A 60 16.22 15.06 3.42
N ARG A 61 15.26 15.24 2.50
CA ARG A 61 14.35 14.17 2.06
C ARG A 61 14.81 13.43 0.80
N ALA A 62 15.77 13.99 0.07
CA ALA A 62 16.31 13.38 -1.14
C ALA A 62 17.18 12.14 -0.86
N GLU A 63 17.80 12.05 0.32
CA GLU A 63 18.55 10.85 0.72
C GLU A 63 17.64 9.70 1.16
N THR A 64 16.45 9.99 1.70
CA THR A 64 15.51 8.95 2.18
C THR A 64 14.77 8.23 1.04
N ALA A 65 14.71 8.82 -0.16
CA ALA A 65 14.00 8.26 -1.30
C ALA A 65 14.79 7.18 -2.06
N LYS A 66 16.13 7.21 -2.03
CA LYS A 66 16.97 6.22 -2.72
C LYS A 66 17.03 4.85 -2.06
N ASN A 67 16.56 4.72 -0.82
CA ASN A 67 16.68 3.51 0.01
C ASN A 67 15.34 2.92 0.47
N ARG A 68 14.21 3.29 -0.15
CA ARG A 68 12.92 2.68 0.22
C ARG A 68 12.86 1.24 -0.31
N VAL A 69 13.06 0.30 0.61
CA VAL A 69 12.77 -1.13 0.44
C VAL A 69 11.34 -1.26 -0.11
N PRO A 70 11.09 -2.12 -1.11
CA PRO A 70 9.73 -2.39 -1.56
C PRO A 70 8.88 -2.87 -0.37
N PHE A 71 7.72 -2.24 -0.17
CA PHE A 71 6.77 -2.60 0.86
C PHE A 71 5.40 -2.91 0.23
N THR A 72 4.66 -3.83 0.82
CA THR A 72 3.39 -4.34 0.29
C THR A 72 2.28 -4.18 1.31
N VAL A 73 1.11 -3.73 0.86
CA VAL A 73 -0.09 -3.62 1.69
C VAL A 73 -1.28 -4.28 0.99
N SER A 74 -1.91 -5.24 1.67
CA SER A 74 -3.15 -5.87 1.19
C SER A 74 -4.18 -6.02 2.31
N VAL A 75 -5.45 -6.10 1.91
CA VAL A 75 -6.54 -6.45 2.81
C VAL A 75 -7.23 -7.69 2.26
N GLU A 76 -7.06 -8.81 2.95
CA GLU A 76 -7.69 -10.08 2.61
C GLU A 76 -9.00 -10.23 3.38
N GLN A 77 -10.09 -10.58 2.69
CA GLN A 77 -11.31 -11.03 3.35
C GLN A 77 -11.31 -12.56 3.40
N ARG A 78 -11.37 -13.13 4.61
CA ARG A 78 -11.54 -14.58 4.80
C ARG A 78 -13.03 -14.91 4.82
N GLU A 79 -13.39 -16.19 4.63
CA GLU A 79 -14.78 -16.64 4.72
C GLU A 79 -15.44 -16.12 6.01
N GLY A 80 -16.55 -15.37 5.86
CA GLY A 80 -17.29 -14.78 6.96
C GLY A 80 -17.00 -13.29 7.21
N LYS A 81 -16.90 -12.92 8.50
CA LYS A 81 -16.87 -11.54 9.01
C LYS A 81 -15.47 -11.10 9.48
N PHE A 82 -14.42 -11.77 9.00
CA PHE A 82 -13.05 -11.55 9.42
C PHE A 82 -12.18 -11.10 8.24
N PHE A 83 -11.28 -10.17 8.55
CA PHE A 83 -10.40 -9.52 7.59
C PHE A 83 -8.98 -9.59 8.11
N THR A 84 -8.01 -9.62 7.20
CA THR A 84 -6.59 -9.56 7.54
C THR A 84 -5.97 -8.43 6.77
N ILE A 85 -5.38 -7.46 7.48
CA ILE A 85 -4.48 -6.48 6.87
C ILE A 85 -3.08 -7.09 6.89
N VAL A 86 -2.47 -7.19 5.73
CA VAL A 86 -1.12 -7.71 5.55
C VAL A 86 -0.20 -6.56 5.16
N LEU A 87 0.87 -6.39 5.92
CA LEU A 87 1.92 -5.38 5.77
C LEU A 87 3.25 -6.15 5.67
N ASP A 88 3.72 -6.40 4.46
CA ASP A 88 4.79 -7.36 4.18
C ASP A 88 4.54 -8.73 4.84
N ASP A 89 5.39 -9.13 5.80
CA ASP A 89 5.25 -10.37 6.57
C ASP A 89 4.33 -10.24 7.79
N THR A 90 3.91 -9.02 8.13
CA THR A 90 3.05 -8.73 9.27
C THR A 90 1.59 -8.95 8.91
N ARG A 91 0.89 -9.82 9.64
CA ARG A 91 -0.51 -10.15 9.39
C ARG A 91 -1.33 -9.85 10.62
N VAL A 92 -2.31 -8.96 10.46
CA VAL A 92 -3.12 -8.50 11.57
C VAL A 92 -4.59 -8.77 11.29
N PHE A 93 -5.24 -9.51 12.18
CA PHE A 93 -6.65 -9.89 12.05
C PHE A 93 -7.57 -8.79 12.57
N PHE A 94 -8.67 -8.54 11.86
CA PHE A 94 -9.71 -7.59 12.20
C PHE A 94 -11.08 -8.24 12.08
N ASN A 95 -11.99 -7.92 12.99
CA ASN A 95 -13.39 -8.28 12.89
C ASN A 95 -14.17 -7.27 12.01
N LEU A 96 -15.43 -7.58 11.73
CA LEU A 96 -16.28 -6.75 10.88
C LEU A 96 -16.52 -5.34 11.44
N ASP A 97 -16.66 -5.18 12.75
CA ASP A 97 -16.95 -3.88 13.36
C ASP A 97 -15.72 -2.97 13.36
N GLU A 98 -14.55 -3.54 13.58
CA GLU A 98 -13.26 -2.87 13.39
C GLU A 98 -13.10 -2.43 11.93
N MET A 99 -13.30 -3.34 10.98
CA MET A 99 -13.19 -3.00 9.55
C MET A 99 -14.20 -1.95 9.11
N ARG A 100 -15.45 -2.02 9.58
CA ARG A 100 -16.44 -0.95 9.34
C ARG A 100 -15.99 0.39 9.88
N THR A 101 -15.33 0.39 11.04
CA THR A 101 -14.80 1.61 11.63
C THR A 101 -13.65 2.17 10.80
N ILE A 102 -12.71 1.33 10.37
CA ILE A 102 -11.61 1.69 9.46
C ILE A 102 -12.18 2.24 8.13
N THR A 103 -13.13 1.54 7.51
CA THR A 103 -13.80 1.99 6.28
C THR A 103 -14.47 3.34 6.45
N ARG A 104 -15.20 3.55 7.56
CA ARG A 104 -15.83 4.84 7.86
C ARG A 104 -14.80 5.95 8.01
N ILE A 105 -13.68 5.70 8.68
CA ILE A 105 -12.58 6.66 8.80
C ILE A 105 -12.04 7.03 7.42
N CYS A 106 -11.81 6.05 6.55
CA CYS A 106 -11.30 6.30 5.20
C CYS A 106 -12.26 7.11 4.33
N HIS A 107 -13.57 6.88 4.43
CA HIS A 107 -14.57 7.61 3.64
C HIS A 107 -14.93 8.99 4.23
N ALA A 108 -14.77 9.19 5.53
CA ALA A 108 -15.02 10.48 6.18
C ALA A 108 -13.86 11.47 6.06
N ALA A 109 -12.72 11.05 5.52
CA ALA A 109 -11.55 11.91 5.34
C ALA A 109 -11.62 12.70 4.03
N ASP A 110 -11.20 13.95 4.08
CA ASP A 110 -11.26 14.86 2.94
C ASP A 110 -10.19 14.52 1.88
N ASP A 111 -8.99 14.16 2.36
CA ASP A 111 -7.85 13.75 1.53
C ASP A 111 -7.07 12.58 2.14
N ALA A 112 -6.09 12.06 1.39
CA ALA A 112 -5.30 10.92 1.80
C ALA A 112 -4.44 11.17 3.05
N ARG A 113 -4.05 12.41 3.31
CA ARG A 113 -3.22 12.79 4.46
C ARG A 113 -4.07 12.84 5.73
N ASP A 114 -5.24 13.47 5.66
CA ASP A 114 -6.24 13.45 6.74
C ASP A 114 -6.69 12.01 7.04
N GLY A 115 -6.92 11.21 5.99
CA GLY A 115 -7.24 9.79 6.12
C GLY A 115 -6.16 9.00 6.86
N ALA A 116 -4.89 9.20 6.47
CA ALA A 116 -3.75 8.56 7.12
C ALA A 116 -3.59 8.99 8.59
N ASP A 117 -3.75 10.29 8.89
CA ASP A 117 -3.67 10.81 10.26
C ASP A 117 -4.79 10.24 11.15
N ARG A 118 -6.03 10.14 10.62
CA ARG A 118 -7.16 9.56 11.36
C ARG A 118 -6.98 8.05 11.59
N LEU A 119 -6.51 7.32 10.57
CA LEU A 119 -6.21 5.89 10.69
C LEU A 119 -5.12 5.64 11.72
N TYR A 120 -4.01 6.36 11.65
CA TYR A 120 -2.90 6.20 12.59
C TYR A 120 -3.35 6.46 14.04
N ARG A 121 -4.17 7.50 14.27
CA ARG A 121 -4.77 7.75 15.60
C ARG A 121 -5.65 6.59 16.07
N TRP A 122 -6.45 6.01 15.17
CA TRP A 122 -7.31 4.88 15.52
C TRP A 122 -6.49 3.62 15.83
N PHE A 123 -5.51 3.25 14.98
CA PHE A 123 -4.60 2.13 15.24
C PHE A 123 -3.83 2.35 16.53
N SER A 124 -3.36 3.57 16.80
CA SER A 124 -2.67 3.91 18.05
C SER A 124 -3.55 3.73 19.28
N ARG A 125 -4.88 3.69 19.17
CA ARG A 125 -5.78 3.53 20.30
C ARG A 125 -6.29 2.10 20.42
N GLU A 126 -6.78 1.54 19.33
CA GLU A 126 -7.47 0.25 19.33
C GLU A 126 -6.53 -0.92 18.99
N ARG A 127 -5.55 -0.70 18.10
CA ARG A 127 -4.77 -1.75 17.43
C ARG A 127 -3.30 -1.38 17.28
N LYS A 128 -2.67 -1.13 18.43
CA LYS A 128 -1.25 -0.78 18.53
C LYS A 128 -0.33 -1.90 18.05
N ASP A 129 -0.80 -3.15 18.15
CA ASP A 129 -0.13 -4.34 17.62
C ASP A 129 0.25 -4.16 16.15
N LEU A 130 -0.67 -3.68 15.30
CA LEU A 130 -0.38 -3.41 13.89
C LEU A 130 0.77 -2.42 13.70
N LEU A 131 0.84 -1.39 14.54
CA LEU A 131 1.87 -0.36 14.42
C LEU A 131 3.23 -0.86 14.91
N ILE A 132 3.24 -1.67 15.96
CA ILE A 132 4.47 -2.20 16.55
C ILE A 132 5.06 -3.29 15.64
N ASP A 133 4.23 -4.24 15.22
CA ASP A 133 4.68 -5.41 14.45
C ASP A 133 5.17 -5.02 13.05
N ALA A 134 4.54 -4.01 12.44
CA ALA A 134 4.93 -3.48 11.12
C ALA A 134 5.91 -2.29 11.19
N ASP A 135 6.49 -2.00 12.36
CA ASP A 135 7.45 -0.90 12.58
C ASP A 135 6.96 0.49 12.08
N ILE A 136 5.67 0.78 12.33
CA ILE A 136 5.03 2.03 11.91
C ILE A 136 5.13 3.08 13.03
N ALA A 137 6.15 3.93 12.92
CA ALA A 137 6.40 4.99 13.90
C ALA A 137 5.50 6.24 13.73
N SER A 138 4.84 6.45 12.58
CA SER A 138 4.06 7.68 12.36
C SER A 138 2.97 7.55 11.30
N ALA A 139 2.01 8.49 11.33
CA ALA A 139 0.95 8.64 10.32
C ALA A 139 1.48 8.93 8.90
N ARG A 140 2.72 9.43 8.78
CA ARG A 140 3.39 9.66 7.50
C ARG A 140 4.00 8.40 6.92
N SER A 141 3.88 7.27 7.61
CA SER A 141 4.31 5.97 7.11
C SER A 141 3.58 5.64 5.81
N PRO A 142 4.31 5.18 4.79
CA PRO A 142 3.69 4.81 3.53
C PRO A 142 2.71 3.64 3.69
N TYR A 143 2.89 2.77 4.70
CA TYR A 143 1.93 1.72 5.02
C TYR A 143 0.54 2.27 5.35
N ILE A 144 0.45 3.32 6.17
CA ILE A 144 -0.83 3.90 6.60
C ILE A 144 -1.57 4.55 5.42
N ALA A 145 -0.85 5.29 4.57
CA ALA A 145 -1.41 5.88 3.36
C ALA A 145 -1.92 4.81 2.37
N ASN A 146 -1.26 3.65 2.33
CA ASN A 146 -1.66 2.55 1.48
C ASN A 146 -2.86 1.78 2.06
N ILE A 147 -2.91 1.56 3.38
CA ILE A 147 -4.10 1.01 4.04
C ILE A 147 -5.31 1.90 3.72
N TYR A 148 -5.17 3.22 3.83
CA TYR A 148 -6.22 4.16 3.47
C TYR A 148 -6.72 3.94 2.03
N THR A 149 -5.80 3.92 1.08
CA THR A 149 -6.10 3.78 -0.35
C THR A 149 -6.78 2.45 -0.66
N VAL A 150 -6.22 1.35 -0.17
CA VAL A 150 -6.75 -0.01 -0.39
C VAL A 150 -8.15 -0.12 0.23
N VAL A 151 -8.34 0.32 1.47
CA VAL A 151 -9.64 0.22 2.13
C VAL A 151 -10.70 1.09 1.45
N ARG A 152 -10.35 2.32 1.07
CA ARG A 152 -11.28 3.26 0.42
C ARG A 152 -11.75 2.73 -0.95
N ASN A 153 -10.87 2.09 -1.70
CA ASN A 153 -11.17 1.56 -3.03
C ASN A 153 -11.91 0.22 -2.98
N THR A 154 -11.64 -0.61 -1.97
CA THR A 154 -12.17 -1.97 -1.87
C THR A 154 -13.52 -2.03 -1.18
N PHE A 155 -13.72 -1.22 -0.13
CA PHE A 155 -14.90 -1.30 0.72
C PHE A 155 -15.76 -0.05 0.60
N VAL A 156 -17.08 -0.26 0.49
CA VAL A 156 -18.06 0.81 0.39
C VAL A 156 -18.79 0.96 1.72
N THR A 157 -18.97 2.20 2.18
CA THR A 157 -19.84 2.48 3.32
C THR A 157 -21.30 2.39 2.85
N LYS A 158 -22.08 1.45 3.39
CA LYS A 158 -23.56 1.43 3.25
C LYS A 158 -24.19 2.07 4.47
#